data_AF-X6D2G5-F1
#
_entry.id   AF-X6D2G5-F1
#
_cell.length_a   1.000
_cell.length_b   1.000
_cell.length_c   1.000
_cell.angle_alpha   90.00
_cell.angle_beta   90.00
_cell.angle_gamma   90.00
#
_symmetry.space_group_name_H-M   'P 1'
#
loop_
_entity.id
_entity.type
_entity.pdbx_description
1 polymer ?
#
loop_
_entity_poly.entity_id
_entity_poly.type
_entity_poly.pdbx_seq_one_letter_code
_entity_poly.pdbx_strand_id
1 'polypeptide(L)'
;MRLAVLVCLVVIGAVCGSASMASAGTRVLIKTRTYDITGNTGLALMKAMDRKGPKHGFMTHAIAQTGYTVDWNLDAGQDNGFCRLRRADGTLNLFYTFPHLASATAPALQKHWSRFFAGVRAHEETHGRIAREMMRAIETSISGLRIADDPSCSKTRREAQRRIKATYAAYEVKQIAFDAREHRDGGHVEHLITALIKP
;
A
#
# COMPACT_ATOMS: atom_id res chain seq x y z
N MET A 1 -11.70 59.46 52.69
CA MET A 1 -10.73 58.34 52.83
C MET A 1 -11.18 57.22 51.91
N ARG A 2 -10.30 56.78 50.98
CA ARG A 2 -10.03 55.39 50.53
C ARG A 2 -11.22 54.41 50.55
N LEU A 3 -11.61 53.68 49.49
CA LEU A 3 -10.83 53.03 48.42
C LEU A 3 -11.80 52.56 47.32
N ALA A 4 -11.36 52.55 46.06
CA ALA A 4 -12.04 51.91 44.94
C ALA A 4 -11.98 50.38 45.05
N VAL A 5 -13.08 49.69 44.68
CA VAL A 5 -13.05 48.25 44.37
C VAL A 5 -13.78 48.05 43.04
N LEU A 6 -13.00 47.96 41.97
CA LEU A 6 -13.43 47.41 40.69
C LEU A 6 -13.62 45.90 40.87
N VAL A 7 -14.86 45.43 40.74
CA VAL A 7 -15.18 44.00 40.69
C VAL A 7 -14.82 43.50 39.28
N CYS A 8 -13.64 42.89 39.16
CA CYS A 8 -13.26 42.09 38.00
C CYS A 8 -14.01 40.75 38.05
N LEU A 9 -15.03 40.59 37.21
CA LEU A 9 -15.64 39.31 36.89
C LEU A 9 -14.65 38.48 36.07
N VAL A 10 -13.93 37.56 36.74
CA VAL A 10 -13.13 36.53 36.07
C VAL A 10 -14.09 35.44 35.59
N VAL A 11 -14.43 35.47 34.31
CA VAL A 11 -15.09 34.36 33.63
C VAL A 11 -14.06 33.24 33.45
N ILE A 12 -14.16 32.18 34.25
CA ILE A 12 -13.39 30.94 34.05
C ILE A 12 -13.99 30.24 32.83
N GLY A 13 -13.43 30.49 31.66
CA GLY A 13 -13.73 29.76 30.44
C GLY A 13 -13.17 28.34 30.55
N ALA A 14 -14.05 27.35 30.74
CA ALA A 14 -13.70 25.94 30.62
C ALA A 14 -13.35 25.62 29.16
N VAL A 15 -12.06 25.67 28.83
CA VAL A 15 -11.55 25.15 27.56
C VAL A 15 -11.65 23.63 27.60
N CYS A 16 -12.75 23.10 27.09
CA CYS A 16 -12.86 21.69 26.72
C CYS A 16 -11.88 21.44 25.57
N GLY A 17 -10.65 21.05 25.90
CA GLY A 17 -9.70 20.53 24.92
C GLY A 17 -10.29 19.27 24.33
N SER A 18 -10.73 19.34 23.06
CA SER A 18 -11.00 18.16 22.26
C SER A 18 -9.72 17.34 22.21
N ALA A 19 -9.64 16.29 23.03
CA ALA A 19 -8.62 15.28 22.87
C ALA A 19 -8.86 14.66 21.49
N SER A 20 -8.04 15.04 20.52
CA SER A 20 -7.94 14.30 19.27
C SER A 20 -7.62 12.86 19.65
N MET A 21 -8.62 11.98 19.58
CA MET A 21 -8.36 10.56 19.51
C MET A 21 -7.53 10.40 18.25
N ALA A 22 -6.22 10.31 18.40
CA ALA A 22 -5.35 9.82 17.35
C ALA A 22 -5.85 8.39 17.08
N SER A 23 -6.70 8.25 16.07
CA SER A 23 -7.07 6.95 15.54
C SER A 23 -5.75 6.32 15.15
N ALA A 24 -5.33 5.31 15.89
CA ALA A 24 -4.19 4.50 15.54
C ALA A 24 -4.61 3.72 14.30
N GLY A 25 -4.41 4.39 13.15
CA GLY A 25 -4.86 3.95 11.84
C GLY A 25 -3.72 3.30 11.09
N THR A 26 -4.09 2.56 10.05
CA THR A 26 -3.12 1.93 9.17
C THR A 26 -2.07 2.92 8.64
N ARG A 27 -0.78 2.63 8.87
CA ARG A 27 0.35 3.37 8.28
C ARG A 27 0.78 2.74 6.95
N VAL A 28 1.09 3.59 5.96
CA VAL A 28 1.68 3.16 4.69
C VAL A 28 3.06 3.76 4.53
N LEU A 29 4.06 2.90 4.34
CA LEU A 29 5.45 3.27 4.06
C LEU A 29 5.77 2.87 2.61
N ILE A 30 6.19 3.83 1.79
CA ILE A 30 6.46 3.60 0.37
C ILE A 30 7.95 3.78 0.10
N LYS A 31 8.58 2.79 -0.57
CA LYS A 31 9.96 2.88 -1.05
C LYS A 31 10.03 2.57 -2.53
N THR A 32 10.50 3.55 -3.30
CA THR A 32 10.75 3.38 -4.73
C THR A 32 12.24 3.18 -4.98
N ARG A 33 12.57 2.20 -5.83
CA ARG A 33 13.91 1.93 -6.34
C ARG A 33 13.88 1.96 -7.86
N THR A 34 15.04 2.21 -8.45
CA THR A 34 15.23 2.15 -9.89
C THR A 34 16.41 1.28 -10.26
N TYR A 35 16.42 0.81 -11.51
CA TYR A 35 17.58 0.15 -12.10
C TYR A 35 17.84 0.74 -13.49
N ASP A 36 19.10 0.98 -13.81
CA ASP A 36 19.47 1.72 -15.03
C ASP A 36 19.48 0.83 -16.27
N ILE A 37 18.76 1.28 -17.30
CA ILE A 37 18.78 0.73 -18.64
C ILE A 37 19.34 1.74 -19.64
N THR A 38 19.95 1.22 -20.70
CA THR A 38 20.48 2.00 -21.83
C THR A 38 20.11 1.30 -23.13
N GLY A 39 19.95 2.08 -24.20
CA GLY A 39 19.60 1.56 -25.52
C GLY A 39 19.17 2.67 -26.48
N ASN A 40 19.33 2.41 -27.77
CA ASN A 40 19.01 3.34 -28.86
C ASN A 40 17.78 2.93 -29.68
N THR A 41 17.13 1.84 -29.32
CA THR A 41 15.87 1.34 -29.92
C THR A 41 14.97 0.76 -28.83
N GLY A 42 13.66 0.70 -29.06
CA GLY A 42 12.73 0.08 -28.12
C GLY A 42 13.05 -1.38 -27.81
N LEU A 43 13.47 -2.15 -28.82
CA LEU A 43 13.94 -3.53 -28.64
C LEU A 43 15.18 -3.61 -27.75
N ALA A 44 16.13 -2.68 -27.90
CA ALA A 44 17.32 -2.62 -27.04
C ALA A 44 16.96 -2.30 -25.59
N LEU A 45 16.00 -1.39 -25.36
CA LEU A 45 15.49 -1.09 -24.02
C LEU A 45 14.81 -2.32 -23.39
N MET A 46 13.97 -3.03 -24.15
CA MET A 46 13.34 -4.27 -23.68
C MET A 46 14.36 -5.35 -23.29
N LYS A 47 15.37 -5.58 -24.13
CA LYS A 47 16.48 -6.51 -23.80
C LYS A 47 17.29 -6.06 -22.59
N ALA A 48 17.41 -4.75 -22.34
CA ALA A 48 18.08 -4.24 -21.15
C ALA A 48 17.25 -4.51 -19.88
N MET A 49 15.92 -4.34 -19.95
CA MET A 49 15.01 -4.67 -18.85
C MET A 49 14.98 -6.18 -18.56
N ASP A 50 14.91 -7.02 -19.59
CA ASP A 50 14.96 -8.49 -19.46
C ASP A 50 16.26 -8.99 -18.81
N ARG A 51 17.37 -8.26 -18.96
CA ARG A 51 18.65 -8.61 -18.33
C ARG A 51 18.83 -8.05 -16.92
N LYS A 52 18.28 -6.87 -16.63
CA LYS A 52 18.60 -6.09 -15.42
C LYS A 52 17.43 -5.93 -14.44
N GLY A 53 16.22 -6.27 -14.86
CA GLY A 53 15.02 -6.06 -14.08
C GLY A 53 15.01 -6.81 -12.76
N PRO A 54 14.01 -6.58 -11.89
CA PRO A 54 13.80 -7.42 -10.72
C PRO A 54 13.62 -8.89 -11.13
N LYS A 55 14.25 -9.80 -10.38
CA LYS A 55 14.10 -11.24 -10.61
C LYS A 55 12.67 -11.69 -10.27
N HIS A 56 12.08 -12.47 -11.17
CA HIS A 56 10.81 -13.15 -10.99
C HIS A 56 11.03 -14.65 -11.20
N GLY A 57 10.92 -15.44 -10.12
CA GLY A 57 11.30 -16.86 -10.14
C GLY A 57 12.82 -17.08 -10.34
N PHE A 58 13.21 -18.29 -10.75
CA PHE A 58 14.63 -18.66 -10.90
C PHE A 58 15.29 -18.14 -12.18
N MET A 59 14.52 -17.84 -13.25
CA MET A 59 15.09 -17.68 -14.61
C MET A 59 14.59 -16.44 -15.39
N THR A 60 13.62 -15.67 -14.90
CA THR A 60 13.03 -14.54 -15.66
C THR A 60 13.13 -13.22 -14.89
N HIS A 61 13.25 -12.10 -15.60
CA HIS A 61 13.22 -10.76 -15.02
C HIS A 61 11.93 -10.04 -15.43
N ALA A 62 11.31 -9.33 -14.48
CA ALA A 62 10.17 -8.49 -14.77
C ALA A 62 10.63 -7.08 -15.20
N ILE A 63 9.78 -6.38 -15.98
CA ILE A 63 10.02 -4.99 -16.40
C ILE A 63 10.01 -4.05 -15.19
N ALA A 64 9.03 -4.22 -14.31
CA ALA A 64 8.92 -3.51 -13.06
C ALA A 64 8.38 -4.47 -12.01
N GLN A 65 8.35 -4.04 -10.75
CA GLN A 65 7.80 -4.86 -9.69
C GLN A 65 7.23 -4.00 -8.57
N THR A 66 6.03 -4.34 -8.15
CA THR A 66 5.44 -3.97 -6.86
C THR A 66 5.56 -5.13 -5.89
N GLY A 67 6.02 -4.87 -4.68
CA GLY A 67 6.01 -5.83 -3.58
C GLY A 67 5.54 -5.17 -2.30
N TYR A 68 5.03 -5.94 -1.35
CA TYR A 68 4.66 -5.42 -0.04
C TYR A 68 4.79 -6.42 1.10
N THR A 69 4.93 -5.90 2.31
CA THR A 69 4.71 -6.64 3.56
C THR A 69 3.66 -5.94 4.41
N VAL A 70 2.98 -6.72 5.24
CA VAL A 70 1.92 -6.24 6.13
C VAL A 70 2.18 -6.75 7.53
N ASP A 71 2.17 -5.83 8.49
CA ASP A 71 2.35 -6.10 9.91
C ASP A 71 1.15 -5.55 10.69
N TRP A 72 0.63 -6.33 11.65
CA TRP A 72 -0.49 -5.92 12.52
C TRP A 72 -0.10 -6.07 13.98
N ASN A 73 -0.16 -4.96 14.72
CA ASN A 73 -0.05 -4.97 16.18
C ASN A 73 -1.45 -4.93 16.80
N LEU A 74 -1.84 -6.02 17.46
CA LEU A 74 -3.18 -6.20 18.01
C LEU A 74 -3.13 -6.12 19.54
N ASP A 75 -3.96 -5.25 20.11
CA ASP A 75 -4.16 -5.19 21.55
C ASP A 75 -5.61 -5.51 21.89
N ALA A 76 -5.78 -6.44 22.82
CA ALA A 76 -7.07 -6.92 23.27
C ALA A 76 -7.07 -7.02 24.78
N GLY A 77 -8.17 -6.62 25.41
CA GLY A 77 -8.30 -6.63 26.86
C GLY A 77 -9.73 -6.84 27.33
N GLN A 78 -9.85 -7.25 28.60
CA GLN A 78 -11.12 -7.51 29.25
C GLN A 78 -11.93 -6.24 29.48
N ASP A 79 -13.25 -6.36 29.36
CA ASP A 79 -14.25 -5.35 29.66
C ASP A 79 -15.59 -6.05 29.92
N ASN A 80 -16.07 -6.01 31.17
CA ASN A 80 -17.40 -6.51 31.57
C ASN A 80 -17.76 -7.93 31.08
N GLY A 81 -16.84 -8.89 31.25
CA GLY A 81 -17.04 -10.30 30.83
C GLY A 81 -16.79 -10.56 29.34
N PHE A 82 -16.41 -9.54 28.58
CA PHE A 82 -15.98 -9.65 27.18
C PHE A 82 -14.48 -9.36 27.07
N CYS A 83 -13.80 -10.04 26.16
CA CYS A 83 -12.56 -9.53 25.62
C CYS A 83 -12.83 -8.71 24.35
N ARG A 84 -12.45 -7.44 24.34
CA ARG A 84 -12.54 -6.53 23.19
C ARG A 84 -11.16 -6.31 22.56
N LEU A 85 -11.10 -6.28 21.23
CA LEU A 85 -9.96 -5.75 20.49
C LEU A 85 -9.97 -4.22 20.63
N ARG A 86 -9.01 -3.68 21.41
CA ARG A 86 -8.92 -2.27 21.76
C ARG A 86 -8.13 -1.47 20.73
N ARG A 87 -7.14 -2.11 20.09
CA ARG A 87 -6.28 -1.48 19.09
C ARG A 87 -5.88 -2.49 18.01
N ALA A 88 -5.77 -1.99 16.77
CA ALA A 88 -5.29 -2.74 15.64
C ALA A 88 -4.45 -1.83 14.73
N ASP A 89 -3.14 -1.78 14.99
CA ASP A 89 -2.24 -0.92 14.23
C ASP A 89 -1.65 -1.70 13.06
N GLY A 90 -2.11 -1.38 11.85
CA GLY A 90 -1.56 -1.96 10.62
C GLY A 90 -0.40 -1.13 10.08
N THR A 91 0.66 -1.78 9.58
CA THR A 91 1.71 -1.15 8.76
C THR A 91 1.82 -1.88 7.43
N LEU A 92 1.68 -1.15 6.33
CA LEU A 92 1.94 -1.61 4.97
C LEU A 92 3.29 -1.05 4.50
N ASN A 93 4.27 -1.92 4.29
CA ASN A 93 5.52 -1.56 3.63
C ASN A 93 5.40 -1.90 2.15
N LEU A 94 5.30 -0.88 1.30
CA LEU A 94 5.11 -0.99 -0.14
C LEU A 94 6.40 -0.62 -0.87
N PHE A 95 6.80 -1.45 -1.83
CA PHE A 95 8.04 -1.31 -2.59
C PHE A 95 7.73 -1.28 -4.08
N TYR A 96 8.32 -0.31 -4.78
CA TYR A 96 8.29 -0.27 -6.24
C TYR A 96 9.70 -0.34 -6.80
N THR A 97 9.89 -1.10 -7.87
CA THR A 97 11.13 -1.15 -8.64
C THR A 97 10.83 -0.83 -10.09
N PHE A 98 11.42 0.24 -10.61
CA PHE A 98 11.16 0.73 -11.96
C PHE A 98 12.43 0.80 -12.83
N PRO A 99 12.32 0.60 -14.15
CA PRO A 99 13.43 0.89 -15.04
C PRO A 99 13.67 2.40 -15.13
N HIS A 100 14.94 2.80 -15.18
CA HIS A 100 15.35 4.18 -15.37
C HIS A 100 16.23 4.30 -16.62
N LEU A 101 15.83 5.18 -17.54
CA LEU A 101 16.56 5.40 -18.79
C LEU A 101 17.76 6.32 -18.53
N ALA A 102 18.95 5.72 -18.43
CA ALA A 102 20.16 6.40 -17.96
C ALA A 102 20.96 7.13 -19.06
N SER A 103 20.50 7.10 -20.31
CA SER A 103 21.17 7.72 -21.46
C SER A 103 20.19 8.55 -22.29
N ALA A 104 20.64 9.68 -22.81
CA ALA A 104 19.89 10.45 -23.80
C ALA A 104 19.56 9.56 -25.01
N THR A 105 18.35 9.70 -25.55
CA THR A 105 17.89 8.95 -26.72
C THR A 105 17.36 9.89 -27.80
N ALA A 106 17.19 9.38 -29.01
CA ALA A 106 16.54 10.14 -30.08
C ALA A 106 15.14 10.60 -29.64
N PRO A 107 14.68 11.82 -29.97
CA PRO A 107 13.41 12.37 -29.49
C PRO A 107 12.19 11.45 -29.73
N ALA A 108 12.17 10.74 -30.86
CA ALA A 108 11.12 9.78 -31.17
C ALA A 108 11.08 8.60 -30.16
N LEU A 109 12.24 8.02 -29.83
CA LEU A 109 12.33 6.95 -28.84
C LEU A 109 11.96 7.44 -27.45
N GLN A 110 12.38 8.66 -27.07
CA GLN A 110 12.03 9.26 -25.79
C GLN A 110 10.49 9.36 -25.62
N LYS A 111 9.77 9.75 -26.67
CA LYS A 111 8.29 9.84 -26.65
C LYS A 111 7.65 8.47 -26.42
N HIS A 112 8.12 7.43 -27.11
CA HIS A 112 7.60 6.06 -26.94
C HIS A 112 7.95 5.50 -25.56
N TRP A 113 9.16 5.75 -25.09
CA TRP A 113 9.60 5.42 -23.73
C TRP A 113 8.70 6.05 -22.67
N SER A 114 8.42 7.36 -22.75
CA SER A 114 7.58 8.04 -21.76
C SER A 114 6.17 7.46 -21.69
N ARG A 115 5.58 7.08 -22.83
CA ARG A 115 4.26 6.43 -22.87
C ARG A 115 4.29 5.03 -22.26
N PHE A 116 5.27 4.23 -22.67
CA PHE A 116 5.49 2.90 -22.11
C PHE A 116 5.67 2.95 -20.59
N PHE A 117 6.57 3.82 -20.11
CA PHE A 117 6.88 3.95 -18.69
C PHE A 117 5.67 4.42 -17.88
N ALA A 118 4.86 5.35 -18.42
CA ALA A 118 3.63 5.77 -17.75
C ALA A 118 2.64 4.60 -17.58
N GLY A 119 2.50 3.74 -18.60
CA GLY A 119 1.66 2.54 -18.54
C GLY A 119 2.17 1.52 -17.52
N VAL A 120 3.47 1.21 -17.56
CA VAL A 120 4.12 0.32 -16.57
C VAL A 120 3.94 0.86 -15.15
N ARG A 121 4.16 2.16 -14.94
CA ARG A 121 3.98 2.80 -13.65
C ARG A 121 2.54 2.70 -13.15
N ALA A 122 1.56 2.94 -14.02
CA ALA A 122 0.15 2.84 -13.66
C ALA A 122 -0.27 1.41 -13.29
N HIS A 123 0.29 0.41 -13.98
CA HIS A 123 0.10 -1.00 -13.65
C HIS A 123 0.62 -1.32 -12.23
N GLU A 124 1.87 -0.96 -11.94
CA GLU A 124 2.46 -1.18 -10.61
C GLU A 124 1.72 -0.41 -9.50
N GLU A 125 1.38 0.86 -9.71
CA GLU A 125 0.64 1.66 -8.74
C GLU A 125 -0.78 1.11 -8.48
N THR A 126 -1.35 0.35 -9.43
CA THR A 126 -2.61 -0.38 -9.23
C THR A 126 -2.46 -1.52 -8.22
N HIS A 127 -1.38 -2.31 -8.28
CA HIS A 127 -1.08 -3.29 -7.22
C HIS A 127 -0.96 -2.64 -5.85
N GLY A 128 -0.27 -1.50 -5.79
CA GLY A 128 -0.15 -0.72 -4.55
C GLY A 128 -1.47 -0.14 -4.06
N ARG A 129 -2.41 0.17 -4.95
CA ARG A 129 -3.78 0.54 -4.57
C ARG A 129 -4.55 -0.65 -4.00
N ILE A 130 -4.48 -1.82 -4.64
CA ILE A 130 -5.13 -3.06 -4.16
C ILE A 130 -4.62 -3.43 -2.76
N ALA A 131 -3.30 -3.33 -2.51
CA ALA A 131 -2.73 -3.58 -1.19
C ALA A 131 -3.22 -2.57 -0.12
N ARG A 132 -3.40 -1.30 -0.48
CA ARG A 132 -3.99 -0.29 0.43
C ARG A 132 -5.47 -0.55 0.71
N GLU A 133 -6.22 -1.02 -0.28
CA GLU A 133 -7.61 -1.44 -0.10
C GLU A 133 -7.71 -2.67 0.82
N MET A 134 -6.78 -3.61 0.70
CA MET A 134 -6.68 -4.77 1.61
C MET A 134 -6.55 -4.33 3.06
N MET A 135 -5.65 -3.39 3.36
CA MET A 135 -5.46 -2.92 4.73
C MET A 135 -6.74 -2.31 5.32
N ARG A 136 -7.45 -1.49 4.53
CA ARG A 136 -8.73 -0.90 4.95
C ARG A 136 -9.81 -1.97 5.18
N ALA A 137 -9.84 -3.00 4.34
CA ALA A 137 -10.77 -4.12 4.50
C ALA A 137 -10.46 -4.92 5.77
N ILE A 138 -9.17 -5.16 6.06
CA ILE A 138 -8.74 -5.82 7.29
C ILE A 138 -9.17 -5.00 8.51
N GLU A 139 -8.83 -3.70 8.54
CA GLU A 139 -9.18 -2.78 9.64
C GLU A 139 -10.68 -2.81 9.92
N THR A 140 -11.50 -2.69 8.86
CA THR A 140 -12.96 -2.81 8.95
C THR A 140 -13.40 -4.17 9.52
N SER A 141 -12.78 -5.27 9.07
CA SER A 141 -13.19 -6.62 9.46
C SER A 141 -12.96 -6.94 10.94
N ILE A 142 -11.95 -6.32 11.55
CA ILE A 142 -11.57 -6.56 12.96
C ILE A 142 -12.04 -5.45 13.91
N SER A 143 -12.49 -4.31 13.36
CA SER A 143 -13.02 -3.20 14.14
C SER A 143 -14.18 -3.62 15.02
N GLY A 144 -14.16 -3.20 16.29
CA GLY A 144 -15.21 -3.50 17.27
C GLY A 144 -15.31 -4.98 17.70
N LEU A 145 -14.38 -5.84 17.27
CA LEU A 145 -14.38 -7.26 17.63
C LEU A 145 -14.37 -7.42 19.16
N ARG A 146 -15.35 -8.17 19.66
CA ARG A 146 -15.41 -8.59 21.07
C ARG A 146 -16.01 -9.98 21.19
N ILE A 147 -15.53 -10.76 22.16
CA ILE A 147 -15.97 -12.13 22.42
C ILE A 147 -16.19 -12.31 23.92
N ALA A 148 -17.32 -12.89 24.32
CA ALA A 148 -17.64 -13.23 25.71
C ALA A 148 -16.81 -14.44 26.20
N ASP A 149 -16.70 -14.59 27.51
CA ASP A 149 -16.09 -15.78 28.13
C ASP A 149 -14.68 -16.08 27.60
N ASP A 150 -13.88 -15.03 27.44
CA ASP A 150 -12.51 -15.10 26.91
C ASP A 150 -11.52 -14.42 27.85
N PRO A 151 -11.35 -14.87 29.10
CA PRO A 151 -10.59 -14.16 30.14
C PRO A 151 -9.14 -13.84 29.75
N SER A 152 -8.50 -14.68 28.93
CA SER A 152 -7.14 -14.46 28.42
C SER A 152 -7.08 -13.71 27.09
N CYS A 153 -8.22 -13.25 26.56
CA CYS A 153 -8.34 -12.62 25.24
C CYS A 153 -7.86 -13.47 24.06
N SER A 154 -7.71 -14.78 24.27
CA SER A 154 -7.12 -15.69 23.30
C SER A 154 -8.08 -15.97 22.13
N LYS A 155 -9.39 -16.07 22.40
CA LYS A 155 -10.41 -16.26 21.35
C LYS A 155 -10.49 -15.01 20.48
N THR A 156 -10.53 -13.82 21.07
CA THR A 156 -10.57 -12.53 20.36
C THR A 156 -9.36 -12.35 19.46
N ARG A 157 -8.14 -12.62 19.97
CA ARG A 157 -6.90 -12.52 19.16
C ARG A 157 -6.89 -13.52 18.01
N ARG A 158 -7.27 -14.78 18.25
CA ARG A 158 -7.36 -15.80 17.19
C ARG A 158 -8.36 -15.42 16.11
N GLU A 159 -9.52 -14.90 16.51
CA GLU A 159 -10.55 -14.46 15.56
C GLU A 159 -10.08 -13.27 14.73
N ALA A 160 -9.42 -12.27 15.34
CA ALA A 160 -8.81 -11.17 14.59
C ALA A 160 -7.79 -11.68 13.56
N GLN A 161 -6.88 -12.57 13.98
CA GLN A 161 -5.88 -13.18 13.09
C GLN A 161 -6.54 -13.98 11.95
N ARG A 162 -7.63 -14.70 12.22
CA ARG A 162 -8.39 -15.42 11.19
C ARG A 162 -8.96 -14.46 10.15
N ARG A 163 -9.58 -13.35 10.57
CA ARG A 163 -10.14 -12.34 9.65
C ARG A 163 -9.06 -11.64 8.83
N ILE A 164 -7.92 -11.31 9.46
CA ILE A 164 -6.74 -10.75 8.78
C ILE A 164 -6.28 -11.70 7.66
N LYS A 165 -6.04 -12.99 7.98
CA LYS A 165 -5.57 -13.99 7.01
C LYS A 165 -6.56 -14.22 5.87
N ALA A 166 -7.86 -14.32 6.19
CA ALA A 166 -8.90 -14.50 5.19
C ALA A 166 -8.99 -13.31 4.23
N THR A 167 -8.90 -12.09 4.76
CA THR A 167 -8.94 -10.87 3.94
C THR A 167 -7.68 -10.75 3.09
N TYR A 168 -6.50 -11.05 3.65
CA TYR A 168 -5.25 -11.10 2.90
C TYR A 168 -5.36 -12.05 1.70
N ALA A 169 -5.78 -13.30 1.92
CA ALA A 169 -5.95 -14.29 0.85
C ALA A 169 -6.94 -13.82 -0.24
N ALA A 170 -8.05 -13.18 0.15
CA ALA A 170 -9.02 -12.64 -0.80
C ALA A 170 -8.43 -11.51 -1.67
N TYR A 171 -7.52 -10.71 -1.13
CA TYR A 171 -6.86 -9.64 -1.87
C TYR A 171 -5.68 -10.13 -2.71
N GLU A 172 -4.97 -11.19 -2.31
CA GLU A 172 -4.00 -11.87 -3.19
C GLU A 172 -4.68 -12.39 -4.47
N VAL A 173 -5.88 -12.98 -4.34
CA VAL A 173 -6.68 -13.37 -5.52
C VAL A 173 -7.01 -12.16 -6.40
N LYS A 174 -7.26 -10.98 -5.84
CA LYS A 174 -7.48 -9.74 -6.62
C LYS A 174 -6.22 -9.28 -7.35
N GLN A 175 -5.04 -9.39 -6.72
CA GLN A 175 -3.76 -9.08 -7.36
C GLN A 175 -3.55 -9.99 -8.58
N ILE A 176 -3.67 -11.31 -8.38
CA ILE A 176 -3.51 -12.32 -9.44
C ILE A 176 -4.52 -12.10 -10.57
N ALA A 177 -5.78 -11.82 -10.23
CA ALA A 177 -6.82 -11.58 -11.23
C ALA A 177 -6.58 -10.27 -12.01
N PHE A 178 -5.96 -9.26 -11.41
CA PHE A 178 -5.54 -8.06 -12.13
C PHE A 178 -4.42 -8.38 -13.11
N ASP A 179 -3.37 -9.08 -12.66
CA ASP A 179 -2.27 -9.51 -13.54
C ASP A 179 -2.76 -10.33 -14.72
N ALA A 180 -3.61 -11.33 -14.48
CA ALA A 180 -4.16 -12.18 -15.51
C ALA A 180 -4.94 -11.39 -16.59
N ARG A 181 -5.64 -10.31 -16.19
CA ARG A 181 -6.36 -9.44 -17.14
C ARG A 181 -5.43 -8.52 -17.92
N GLU A 182 -4.38 -8.01 -17.28
CA GLU A 182 -3.43 -7.08 -17.89
C GLU A 182 -2.45 -7.79 -18.85
N HIS A 183 -2.10 -9.04 -18.54
CA HIS A 183 -1.11 -9.86 -19.27
C HIS A 183 -1.73 -10.90 -20.22
N ARG A 184 -3.06 -10.95 -20.38
CA ARG A 184 -3.70 -11.80 -21.40
C ARG A 184 -3.22 -11.45 -22.80
N ASP A 185 -3.43 -12.35 -23.76
CA ASP A 185 -3.17 -12.07 -25.18
C ASP A 185 -3.98 -10.84 -25.67
N GLY A 186 -3.30 -9.91 -26.33
CA GLY A 186 -3.83 -8.59 -26.69
C GLY A 186 -4.17 -7.72 -25.48
N GLY A 187 -3.54 -7.99 -24.34
CA GLY A 187 -3.72 -7.26 -23.09
C GLY A 187 -2.98 -5.93 -23.08
N HIS A 188 -3.22 -5.15 -22.03
CA HIS A 188 -2.64 -3.82 -21.88
C HIS A 188 -1.11 -3.86 -21.85
N VAL A 189 -0.51 -4.82 -21.15
CA VAL A 189 0.96 -4.96 -21.05
C VAL A 189 1.58 -5.28 -22.42
N GLU A 190 0.95 -6.18 -23.19
CA GLU A 190 1.43 -6.50 -24.54
C GLU A 190 1.35 -5.28 -25.48
N HIS A 191 0.28 -4.49 -25.40
CA HIS A 191 0.17 -3.24 -26.16
C HIS A 191 1.25 -2.22 -25.79
N LEU A 192 1.58 -2.08 -24.50
CA LEU A 192 2.67 -1.21 -24.06
C LEU A 192 4.01 -1.66 -24.66
N ILE A 193 4.32 -2.96 -24.57
CA ILE A 193 5.55 -3.53 -25.13
C ILE A 193 5.61 -3.34 -26.64
N THR A 194 4.51 -3.62 -27.34
CA THR A 194 4.44 -3.48 -28.81
C THR A 194 4.66 -2.04 -29.22
N ALA A 195 4.01 -1.08 -28.56
CA ALA A 195 4.17 0.34 -28.84
C ALA A 195 5.59 0.87 -28.55
N LEU A 196 6.35 0.20 -27.67
CA LEU A 196 7.76 0.51 -27.44
C LEU A 196 8.66 -0.08 -28.55
N ILE A 197 8.46 -1.36 -28.90
CA ILE A 197 9.36 -2.10 -29.80
C ILE A 197 9.12 -1.79 -31.28
N LYS A 198 7.84 -1.61 -31.68
CA LYS A 198 7.40 -1.38 -33.06
C LYS A 198 6.78 0.03 -33.17
N PRO A 199 7.61 1.07 -33.06
CA PRO A 199 7.15 2.46 -33.10
C PRO A 199 6.61 2.88 -34.46
#